data_AF-A0A926X0D5-F1
#
_entry.id   AF-A0A926X0D5-F1
#
_cell.length_a   1.000
_cell.length_b   1.000
_cell.length_c   1.000
_cell.angle_alpha   90.00
_cell.angle_beta   90.00
_cell.angle_gamma   90.00
#
_symmetry.space_group_name_H-M   'P 1'
#
loop_
_entity.id
_entity.type
_entity.pdbx_description
1 polymer ?
#
loop_
_entity_poly.entity_id
_entity_poly.type
_entity_poly.pdbx_seq_one_letter_code
_entity_poly.pdbx_strand_id
1 'polypeptide(L)'
;MRNPVRSPLIRLSVLSLATVALFAPLPAAAQTSNRTSTRVRTSDYQACASSLTGAGISEADAADACAAALYPQDVARCVTRIDNGTEIAATDALSGCRQVRRPIELATCVNDIDNVTTGAESLVVLDNCRRSLLPTRFSACVVGLSREIEFAPAEALETCIAAGDRPSNLRPSFIPVGQEPVTLPIDATVPPAPTPVVPPAQ
;
A
#
# COMPACT_ATOMS: atom_id res chain seq x y z
N MET A 1 -54.81 28.65 -24.43
CA MET A 1 -54.03 28.36 -25.65
C MET A 1 -53.52 26.93 -25.52
N ARG A 2 -54.08 25.99 -26.30
CA ARG A 2 -53.67 24.58 -26.38
C ARG A 2 -52.65 24.44 -27.50
N ASN A 3 -51.55 23.75 -27.26
CA ASN A 3 -50.76 23.14 -28.32
C ASN A 3 -50.20 21.79 -27.83
N PRO A 4 -50.53 20.66 -28.46
CA PRO A 4 -49.90 19.37 -28.22
C PRO A 4 -48.78 19.13 -29.24
N VAL A 5 -47.63 18.64 -28.79
CA VAL A 5 -46.60 18.11 -29.70
C VAL A 5 -46.30 16.66 -29.34
N ARG A 6 -46.39 15.84 -30.39
CA ARG A 6 -46.40 14.38 -30.44
C ARG A 6 -45.01 13.78 -30.22
N SER A 7 -44.98 12.65 -29.52
CA SER A 7 -43.92 11.64 -29.58
C SER A 7 -43.98 10.88 -30.91
N PRO A 8 -42.85 10.30 -31.35
CA PRO A 8 -42.91 9.01 -32.01
C PRO A 8 -42.02 7.96 -31.34
N LEU A 9 -42.59 6.76 -31.31
CA LEU A 9 -42.09 5.50 -30.79
C LEU A 9 -40.88 5.00 -31.60
N ILE A 10 -39.80 4.62 -30.91
CA ILE A 10 -38.65 3.92 -31.50
C ILE A 10 -38.84 2.42 -31.26
N ARG A 11 -38.84 1.66 -32.36
CA ARG A 11 -38.99 0.19 -32.40
C ARG A 11 -37.70 -0.48 -31.93
N LEU A 12 -37.81 -1.40 -30.96
CA LEU A 12 -36.73 -2.31 -30.57
C LEU A 12 -36.85 -3.62 -31.36
N SER A 13 -35.82 -3.92 -32.15
CA SER A 13 -35.64 -5.20 -32.84
C SER A 13 -34.79 -6.13 -31.97
N VAL A 14 -35.36 -7.25 -31.53
CA VAL A 14 -34.68 -8.29 -30.76
C VAL A 14 -34.07 -9.30 -31.74
N LEU A 15 -32.74 -9.41 -31.79
CA LEU A 15 -32.05 -10.53 -32.45
C LEU A 15 -31.55 -11.50 -31.38
N SER A 16 -32.17 -12.66 -31.30
CA SER A 16 -31.74 -13.78 -30.46
C SER A 16 -30.72 -14.63 -31.23
N LEU A 17 -29.44 -14.61 -30.85
CA LEU A 17 -28.43 -15.55 -31.34
C LEU A 17 -28.22 -16.67 -30.30
N ALA A 18 -28.62 -17.88 -30.65
CA ALA A 18 -28.26 -19.09 -29.93
C ALA A 18 -26.81 -19.48 -30.27
N THR A 19 -25.92 -19.51 -29.28
CA THR A 19 -24.54 -20.00 -29.44
C THR A 19 -24.38 -21.32 -28.70
N VAL A 20 -23.99 -22.35 -29.46
CA VAL A 20 -23.64 -23.68 -28.94
C VAL A 20 -22.16 -23.64 -28.55
N ALA A 21 -21.85 -23.72 -27.25
CA ALA A 21 -20.48 -23.73 -26.76
C ALA A 21 -19.95 -25.18 -26.67
N LEU A 22 -18.98 -25.53 -27.52
CA LEU A 22 -18.13 -26.72 -27.33
C LEU A 22 -17.06 -26.40 -26.28
N PHE A 23 -17.10 -27.08 -25.14
CA PHE A 23 -16.05 -27.06 -24.13
C PHE A 23 -14.95 -28.06 -24.48
N ALA A 24 -13.74 -27.57 -24.77
CA ALA A 24 -12.52 -28.37 -24.82
C ALA A 24 -11.63 -28.03 -23.59
N PRO A 25 -11.08 -29.02 -22.86
CA PRO A 25 -10.25 -28.78 -21.68
C PRO A 25 -8.83 -28.37 -22.07
N LEU A 26 -8.36 -27.23 -21.57
CA LEU A 26 -6.99 -26.73 -21.77
C LEU A 26 -6.05 -27.27 -20.68
N PRO A 27 -4.81 -27.68 -21.02
CA PRO A 27 -3.82 -28.12 -20.05
C PRO A 27 -3.25 -26.92 -19.27
N ALA A 28 -3.16 -27.06 -17.95
CA ALA A 28 -2.60 -26.05 -17.06
C ALA A 28 -1.07 -25.98 -17.25
N ALA A 29 -0.58 -24.94 -17.92
CA ALA A 29 0.84 -24.59 -17.92
C ALA A 29 1.17 -23.84 -16.61
N ALA A 30 2.10 -24.39 -15.82
CA ALA A 30 2.62 -23.74 -14.63
C ALA A 30 3.51 -22.55 -15.03
N GLN A 31 3.03 -21.34 -14.73
CA GLN A 31 3.73 -20.09 -15.02
C GLN A 31 4.83 -19.87 -13.97
N THR A 32 6.09 -20.11 -14.33
CA THR A 32 7.22 -19.66 -13.52
C THR A 32 7.37 -18.14 -13.75
N SER A 33 6.95 -17.34 -12.77
CA SER A 33 7.13 -15.89 -12.81
C SER A 33 8.62 -15.56 -12.69
N ASN A 34 9.22 -15.23 -13.83
CA ASN A 34 10.57 -14.73 -13.92
C ASN A 34 10.57 -13.29 -13.33
N ARG A 35 10.95 -13.14 -12.06
CA ARG A 35 11.14 -11.81 -11.46
C ARG A 35 12.43 -11.20 -12.01
N THR A 36 12.36 -10.57 -13.17
CA THR A 36 13.40 -9.67 -13.63
C THR A 36 13.52 -8.52 -12.64
N SER A 37 14.69 -8.40 -11.99
CA SER A 37 15.03 -7.25 -11.17
C SER A 37 15.07 -6.00 -12.07
N THR A 38 13.99 -5.23 -12.09
CA THR A 38 13.91 -3.99 -12.87
C THR A 38 14.85 -2.98 -12.23
N ARG A 39 15.97 -2.68 -12.88
CA ARG A 39 16.86 -1.59 -12.47
C ARG A 39 16.13 -0.27 -12.65
N VAL A 40 16.17 0.59 -11.62
CA VAL A 40 15.70 1.98 -11.69
C VAL A 40 16.45 2.71 -12.81
N ARG A 41 15.72 3.41 -13.67
CA ARG A 41 16.23 4.13 -14.85
C ARG A 41 16.04 5.63 -14.70
N THR A 42 16.73 6.42 -15.52
CA THR A 42 16.57 7.88 -15.59
C THR A 42 15.11 8.31 -15.78
N SER A 43 14.34 7.55 -16.59
CA SER A 43 12.92 7.79 -16.82
C SER A 43 12.08 7.71 -15.54
N ASP A 44 12.48 6.92 -14.55
CA ASP A 44 11.75 6.74 -13.30
C ASP A 44 11.86 7.99 -12.42
N TYR A 45 13.06 8.59 -12.38
CA TYR A 45 13.30 9.85 -11.69
C TYR A 45 12.61 11.02 -12.41
N GLN A 46 12.64 11.04 -13.75
CA GLN A 46 11.92 12.05 -14.54
C GLN A 46 10.42 11.99 -14.29
N ALA A 47 9.82 10.79 -14.34
CA ALA A 47 8.40 10.59 -14.07
C ALA A 47 8.05 10.91 -12.61
N CYS A 48 8.91 10.58 -11.66
CA CYS A 48 8.71 10.94 -10.26
C CYS A 48 8.68 12.46 -10.09
N ALA A 49 9.71 13.17 -10.57
CA ALA A 49 9.82 14.62 -10.42
C ALA A 49 8.64 15.34 -11.08
N SER A 50 8.29 14.98 -12.32
CA SER A 50 7.16 15.60 -13.03
C SER A 50 5.81 15.36 -12.35
N SER A 51 5.61 14.18 -11.77
CA SER A 51 4.37 13.87 -11.05
C SER A 51 4.26 14.65 -9.74
N LEU A 52 5.36 14.76 -8.98
CA LEU A 52 5.36 15.51 -7.71
C LEU A 52 5.19 17.01 -7.95
N THR A 53 5.91 17.60 -8.90
CA THR A 53 5.76 19.03 -9.22
C THR A 53 4.40 19.34 -9.85
N GLY A 54 3.86 18.41 -10.64
CA GLY A 54 2.48 18.50 -11.16
C GLY A 54 1.41 18.47 -10.06
N ALA A 55 1.70 17.85 -8.91
CA ALA A 55 0.86 17.86 -7.71
C ALA A 55 1.14 19.07 -6.79
N GLY A 56 1.90 20.07 -7.26
CA GLY A 56 2.18 21.30 -6.50
C GLY A 56 3.29 21.20 -5.46
N ILE A 57 4.05 20.09 -5.42
CA ILE A 57 5.23 19.96 -4.57
C ILE A 57 6.38 20.79 -5.16
N SER A 58 7.16 21.46 -4.30
CA SER A 58 8.28 22.28 -4.75
C SER A 58 9.32 21.45 -5.51
N GLU A 59 10.02 22.06 -6.47
CA GLU A 59 11.06 21.35 -7.24
C GLU A 59 12.17 20.79 -6.34
N ALA A 60 12.51 21.50 -5.26
CA ALA A 60 13.51 21.08 -4.29
C ALA A 60 13.05 19.84 -3.51
N ASP A 61 11.82 19.84 -2.98
CA ASP A 61 11.27 18.72 -2.23
C ASP A 61 11.02 17.51 -3.13
N ALA A 62 10.60 17.74 -4.37
CA ALA A 62 10.44 16.69 -5.38
C ALA A 62 11.79 16.04 -5.72
N ALA A 63 12.83 16.86 -5.93
CA ALA A 63 14.18 16.36 -6.20
C ALA A 63 14.73 15.53 -5.02
N ASP A 64 14.62 16.05 -3.80
CA ASP A 64 15.04 15.35 -2.57
C ASP A 64 14.27 14.02 -2.40
N ALA A 65 12.95 14.04 -2.59
CA ALA A 65 12.11 12.87 -2.47
C ALA A 65 12.44 11.79 -3.50
N CYS A 66 12.54 12.15 -4.77
CA CYS A 66 12.81 11.21 -5.85
C CYS A 66 14.23 10.64 -5.74
N ALA A 67 15.22 11.46 -5.36
CA ALA A 67 16.61 11.01 -5.20
C ALA A 67 16.81 10.07 -4.00
N ALA A 68 16.06 10.28 -2.91
CA ALA A 68 16.14 9.44 -1.72
C ALA A 68 15.39 8.10 -1.85
N ALA A 69 14.49 7.98 -2.82
CA ALA A 69 13.62 6.81 -2.97
C ALA A 69 14.31 5.64 -3.67
N LEU A 70 14.18 4.43 -3.11
CA LEU A 70 14.60 3.21 -3.79
C LEU A 70 13.76 2.92 -5.04
N TYR A 71 12.49 3.32 -5.03
CA TYR A 71 11.54 3.20 -6.13
C TYR A 71 10.83 4.55 -6.34
N PRO A 72 11.41 5.48 -7.12
CA PRO A 72 10.90 6.85 -7.23
C PRO A 72 9.45 6.92 -7.73
N GLN A 73 9.08 6.10 -8.71
CA GLN A 73 7.71 6.07 -9.24
C GLN A 73 6.68 5.65 -8.17
N ASP A 74 7.04 4.77 -7.24
CA ASP A 74 6.10 4.31 -6.21
C ASP A 74 5.81 5.41 -5.20
N VAL A 75 6.82 6.22 -4.85
CA VAL A 75 6.63 7.41 -4.01
C VAL A 75 5.71 8.41 -4.70
N ALA A 76 5.98 8.75 -5.96
CA ALA A 76 5.14 9.69 -6.71
C ALA A 76 3.70 9.19 -6.90
N ARG A 77 3.53 7.90 -7.18
CA ARG A 77 2.20 7.28 -7.30
C ARG A 77 1.47 7.23 -5.96
N CYS A 78 2.18 7.02 -4.86
CA CYS A 78 1.60 7.08 -3.52
C CYS A 78 1.01 8.47 -3.25
N VAL A 79 1.81 9.52 -3.47
CA VAL A 79 1.39 10.92 -3.26
C VAL A 79 0.18 11.27 -4.11
N THR A 80 0.29 11.09 -5.43
CA THR A 80 -0.78 11.49 -6.35
C THR A 80 -2.06 10.68 -6.14
N ARG A 81 -2.00 9.45 -5.66
CA ARG A 81 -3.21 8.69 -5.30
C ARG A 81 -3.88 9.20 -4.04
N ILE A 82 -3.11 9.63 -3.04
CA ILE A 82 -3.67 10.18 -1.80
C ILE A 82 -4.26 11.56 -2.08
N ASP A 83 -3.50 12.44 -2.74
CA ASP A 83 -3.90 13.82 -3.06
C ASP A 83 -5.16 13.89 -3.94
N ASN A 84 -5.29 12.99 -4.94
CA ASN A 84 -6.49 12.97 -5.79
C ASN A 84 -7.69 12.25 -5.17
N GLY A 85 -7.46 11.42 -4.15
CA GLY A 85 -8.48 10.51 -3.63
C GLY A 85 -9.01 10.87 -2.24
N THR A 86 -8.40 11.86 -1.59
CA THR A 86 -8.72 12.30 -0.22
C THR A 86 -8.55 13.82 -0.10
N GLU A 87 -8.88 14.39 1.05
CA GLU A 87 -8.63 15.82 1.35
C GLU A 87 -7.19 16.12 1.81
N ILE A 88 -6.30 15.12 1.79
CA ILE A 88 -4.91 15.27 2.22
C ILE A 88 -4.09 15.96 1.13
N ALA A 89 -3.47 17.09 1.48
CA ALA A 89 -2.59 17.81 0.57
C ALA A 89 -1.38 16.97 0.13
N ALA A 90 -0.95 17.12 -1.13
CA ALA A 90 0.21 16.44 -1.70
C ALA A 90 1.48 16.51 -0.82
N THR A 91 1.72 17.61 -0.12
CA THR A 91 2.87 17.77 0.79
C THR A 91 2.81 16.85 2.01
N ASP A 92 1.62 16.70 2.60
CA ASP A 92 1.42 15.80 3.75
C ASP A 92 1.47 14.34 3.30
N ALA A 93 0.86 14.05 2.14
CA ALA A 93 0.97 12.75 1.50
C ALA A 93 2.44 12.39 1.22
N LEU A 94 3.25 13.33 0.72
CA LEU A 94 4.69 13.12 0.48
C LEU A 94 5.44 12.76 1.76
N SER A 95 5.16 13.48 2.85
CA SER A 95 5.74 13.18 4.17
C SER A 95 5.44 11.73 4.58
N GLY A 96 4.20 11.26 4.44
CA GLY A 96 3.82 9.88 4.72
C GLY A 96 4.45 8.85 3.77
N CYS A 97 4.37 9.09 2.46
CA CYS A 97 4.82 8.17 1.42
C CYS A 97 6.33 7.90 1.45
N ARG A 98 7.15 8.87 1.86
CA ARG A 98 8.61 8.70 1.96
C ARG A 98 9.07 7.92 3.19
N GLN A 99 8.21 7.78 4.19
CA GLN A 99 8.56 7.14 5.47
C GLN A 99 8.25 5.65 5.50
N VAL A 100 7.60 5.11 4.46
CA VAL A 100 7.20 3.70 4.39
C VAL A 100 8.01 2.94 3.34
N ARG A 101 8.18 1.64 3.56
CA ARG A 101 8.81 0.74 2.57
C ARG A 101 7.85 0.30 1.47
N ARG A 102 6.53 0.51 1.63
CA ARG A 102 5.48 0.05 0.70
C ARG A 102 4.54 1.22 0.35
N PRO A 103 5.00 2.22 -0.41
CA PRO A 103 4.21 3.43 -0.69
C PRO A 103 2.86 3.14 -1.36
N ILE A 104 2.81 2.17 -2.29
CA ILE A 104 1.57 1.82 -2.99
C ILE A 104 0.50 1.29 -2.04
N GLU A 105 0.89 0.51 -1.03
CA GLU A 105 -0.06 -0.03 -0.06
C GLU A 105 -0.49 0.99 0.97
N LEU A 106 0.39 1.93 1.34
CA LEU A 106 -0.01 3.09 2.12
C LEU A 106 -1.12 3.86 1.41
N ALA A 107 -0.93 4.18 0.13
CA ALA A 107 -1.93 4.90 -0.65
C ALA A 107 -3.26 4.15 -0.78
N THR A 108 -3.21 2.84 -1.05
CA THR A 108 -4.41 1.98 -1.02
C THR A 108 -5.10 2.03 0.34
N CYS A 109 -4.33 1.88 1.41
CA CYS A 109 -4.87 1.89 2.77
C CYS A 109 -5.64 3.18 3.09
N VAL A 110 -5.01 4.32 2.80
CA VAL A 110 -5.59 5.64 3.07
C VAL A 110 -6.86 5.85 2.26
N ASN A 111 -6.80 5.60 0.95
CA ASN A 111 -7.96 5.75 0.08
C ASN A 111 -9.12 4.83 0.46
N ASP A 112 -8.85 3.55 0.76
CA ASP A 112 -9.90 2.59 1.12
C ASP A 112 -10.67 3.04 2.36
N ILE A 113 -9.96 3.54 3.37
CA ILE A 113 -10.55 4.00 4.63
C ILE A 113 -11.30 5.33 4.42
N ASP A 114 -10.66 6.32 3.80
CA ASP A 114 -11.25 7.65 3.57
C ASP A 114 -12.58 7.57 2.78
N ASN A 115 -12.67 6.63 1.82
CA ASN A 115 -13.89 6.38 1.04
C ASN A 115 -15.07 5.81 1.85
N VAL A 116 -14.85 5.25 3.04
CA VAL A 116 -15.91 4.59 3.83
C VAL A 116 -16.13 5.20 5.21
N THR A 117 -15.13 5.88 5.77
CA THR A 117 -15.22 6.51 7.09
C THR A 117 -15.53 7.99 6.96
N THR A 118 -16.82 8.36 7.04
CA THR A 118 -17.19 9.78 7.18
C THR A 118 -16.89 10.24 8.61
N GLY A 119 -16.03 11.25 8.78
CA GLY A 119 -15.73 11.87 10.08
C GLY A 119 -14.46 11.39 10.77
N ALA A 120 -13.69 10.46 10.19
CA ALA A 120 -12.28 10.32 10.55
C ALA A 120 -11.49 11.44 9.86
N GLU A 121 -10.58 12.09 10.59
CA GLU A 121 -9.67 13.05 9.97
C GLU A 121 -8.70 12.30 9.06
N SER A 122 -8.62 12.67 7.77
CA SER A 122 -7.81 11.96 6.78
C SER A 122 -6.31 11.88 7.18
N LEU A 123 -5.79 12.88 7.90
CA LEU A 123 -4.43 12.85 8.43
C LEU A 123 -4.23 11.80 9.53
N VAL A 124 -5.27 11.52 10.34
CA VAL A 124 -5.26 10.43 11.32
C VAL A 124 -5.26 9.08 10.61
N VAL A 125 -6.02 8.95 9.53
CA VAL A 125 -6.00 7.75 8.68
C VAL A 125 -4.60 7.52 8.08
N LEU A 126 -3.97 8.56 7.55
CA LEU A 126 -2.61 8.51 7.01
C LEU A 126 -1.59 8.05 8.06
N ASP A 127 -1.65 8.58 9.28
CA ASP A 127 -0.76 8.15 10.37
C ASP A 127 -0.93 6.66 10.71
N ASN A 128 -2.17 6.20 10.85
CA ASN A 128 -2.46 4.81 11.19
C ASN A 128 -2.02 3.85 10.06
N CYS A 129 -2.30 4.19 8.81
CA CYS A 129 -1.84 3.40 7.67
C CYS A 129 -0.31 3.36 7.57
N ARG A 130 0.39 4.45 7.91
CA ARG A 130 1.87 4.51 7.95
C ARG A 130 2.45 3.64 9.06
N ARG A 131 1.81 3.62 10.23
CA ARG A 131 2.25 2.83 11.40
C ARG A 131 1.99 1.34 11.23
N SER A 132 1.03 0.95 10.40
CA SER A 132 0.74 -0.44 10.10
C SER A 132 1.87 -1.10 9.30
N LEU A 133 2.30 -2.28 9.73
CA LEU A 133 3.25 -3.13 8.98
C LEU A 133 2.62 -3.71 7.70
N LEU A 134 1.30 -3.80 7.66
CA LEU A 134 0.53 -4.39 6.56
C LEU A 134 -0.65 -3.47 6.19
N PRO A 135 -0.40 -2.34 5.51
CA PRO A 135 -1.41 -1.30 5.29
C PRO A 135 -2.69 -1.82 4.63
N THR A 136 -2.59 -2.66 3.60
CA THR A 136 -3.78 -3.23 2.93
C THR A 136 -4.60 -4.19 3.82
N ARG A 137 -3.95 -4.94 4.72
CA ARG A 137 -4.68 -5.78 5.69
C ARG A 137 -5.37 -4.92 6.73
N PHE A 138 -4.70 -3.83 7.14
CA PHE A 138 -5.25 -2.87 8.09
C PHE A 138 -6.48 -2.15 7.52
N SER A 139 -6.42 -1.64 6.28
CA SER A 139 -7.61 -1.03 5.65
C SER A 139 -8.76 -2.02 5.47
N ALA A 140 -8.47 -3.27 5.06
CA ALA A 140 -9.49 -4.30 4.97
C ALA A 140 -10.19 -4.57 6.32
N CYS A 141 -9.44 -4.55 7.43
CA CYS A 141 -10.01 -4.67 8.78
C CYS A 141 -10.94 -3.49 9.09
N VAL A 142 -10.46 -2.25 8.91
CA VAL A 142 -11.22 -1.04 9.24
C VAL A 142 -12.49 -0.96 8.38
N VAL A 143 -12.35 -1.08 7.05
CA VAL A 143 -13.47 -1.04 6.11
C VAL A 143 -14.48 -2.16 6.39
N GLY A 144 -14.00 -3.37 6.71
CA GLY A 144 -14.86 -4.50 7.04
C GLY A 144 -15.69 -4.25 8.30
N LEU A 145 -15.06 -3.80 9.38
CA LEU A 145 -15.75 -3.53 10.64
C LEU A 145 -16.72 -2.35 10.51
N SER A 146 -16.31 -1.25 9.87
CA SER A 146 -17.14 -0.06 9.71
C SER A 146 -18.37 -0.28 8.82
N ARG A 147 -18.40 -1.33 7.99
CA ARG A 147 -19.55 -1.65 7.12
C ARG A 147 -20.59 -2.54 7.78
N GLU A 148 -20.18 -3.42 8.69
CA GLU A 148 -21.05 -4.44 9.26
C GLU A 148 -21.52 -4.10 10.68
N ILE A 149 -20.71 -3.35 11.43
CA ILE A 149 -20.95 -3.03 12.83
C ILE A 149 -20.95 -1.51 12.97
N GLU A 150 -21.83 -0.96 13.82
CA GLU A 150 -21.82 0.45 14.21
C GLU A 150 -20.58 0.76 15.08
N PHE A 151 -19.42 0.86 14.43
CA PHE A 151 -18.18 1.34 15.03
C PHE A 151 -17.99 2.82 14.69
N ALA A 152 -17.61 3.61 15.68
CA ALA A 152 -17.05 4.92 15.40
C ALA A 152 -15.75 4.75 14.57
N PRO A 153 -15.49 5.59 13.56
CA PRO A 153 -14.29 5.45 12.72
C PRO A 153 -12.97 5.38 13.51
N ALA A 154 -12.83 6.21 14.55
CA ALA A 154 -11.67 6.19 15.43
C ALA A 154 -11.51 4.87 16.20
N GLU A 155 -12.61 4.26 16.61
CA GLU A 155 -12.61 2.99 17.34
C GLU A 155 -12.25 1.81 16.43
N ALA A 156 -12.69 1.83 15.17
CA ALA A 156 -12.30 0.83 14.17
C ALA A 156 -10.79 0.91 13.86
N LEU A 157 -10.25 2.13 13.71
CA LEU A 157 -8.81 2.35 13.51
C LEU A 157 -7.99 1.77 14.68
N GLU A 158 -8.36 2.10 15.92
CA GLU A 158 -7.65 1.64 17.12
C GLU A 158 -7.75 0.11 17.30
N THR A 159 -8.93 -0.45 17.09
CA THR A 159 -9.14 -1.90 17.20
C THR A 159 -8.29 -2.67 16.19
N CYS A 160 -8.24 -2.20 14.95
CA CYS A 160 -7.52 -2.86 13.87
C CYS A 160 -6.01 -2.72 13.98
N ILE A 161 -5.49 -1.60 14.48
CA ILE A 161 -4.03 -1.40 14.61
C ILE A 161 -3.49 -2.28 15.75
N ALA A 162 -4.20 -2.35 16.87
CA ALA A 162 -3.83 -3.19 18.02
C ALA A 162 -3.83 -4.70 17.68
N ALA A 163 -4.72 -5.13 16.77
CA ALA A 163 -4.74 -6.51 16.29
C ALA A 163 -3.54 -6.88 15.42
N GLY A 164 -2.91 -5.90 14.76
CA GLY A 164 -1.71 -6.07 13.92
C GLY A 164 -0.42 -6.28 14.71
N ASP A 165 -0.33 -5.69 15.90
CA ASP A 165 0.87 -5.69 16.75
C ASP A 165 1.05 -6.98 17.56
N ARG A 166 0.01 -7.83 17.63
CA ARG A 166 0.11 -9.09 18.37
C ARG A 166 0.91 -10.09 17.55
N PRO A 167 2.10 -10.56 18.00
CA PRO A 167 2.84 -11.58 17.29
C PRO A 167 1.93 -12.80 17.15
N SER A 168 1.59 -13.13 15.90
CA SER A 168 0.77 -14.28 15.55
C SER A 168 1.52 -15.54 15.94
N ASN A 169 1.26 -16.00 17.15
CA ASN A 169 1.77 -17.24 17.73
C ASN A 169 3.29 -17.20 17.99
N LEU A 170 3.67 -16.65 19.15
CA LEU A 170 4.69 -17.31 19.96
C LEU A 170 4.12 -18.71 20.27
N ARG A 171 4.33 -19.69 19.37
CA ARG A 171 4.23 -21.09 19.77
C ARG A 171 5.06 -21.20 21.04
N PRO A 172 4.55 -21.77 22.13
CA PRO A 172 5.37 -21.95 23.31
C PRO A 172 6.65 -22.65 22.89
N SER A 173 7.80 -22.01 23.05
CA SER A 173 9.11 -22.64 22.90
C SER A 173 9.41 -23.53 24.11
N PHE A 174 8.37 -24.07 24.76
CA PHE A 174 8.54 -25.11 25.76
C PHE A 174 9.12 -26.32 25.05
N ILE A 175 10.44 -26.40 25.06
CA ILE A 175 11.15 -27.67 24.97
C ILE A 175 10.69 -28.45 26.20
N PRO A 176 10.02 -29.61 26.03
CA PRO A 176 9.73 -30.48 27.16
C PRO A 176 11.04 -30.79 27.88
N VAL A 177 11.04 -30.73 29.21
CA VAL A 177 12.20 -31.10 30.03
C VAL A 177 12.66 -32.50 29.60
N GLY A 178 13.82 -32.59 28.94
CA GLY A 178 14.36 -33.85 28.40
C GLY A 178 14.86 -33.82 26.95
N GLN A 179 14.73 -32.72 26.20
CA GLN A 179 15.40 -32.57 24.90
C GLN A 179 16.52 -31.52 25.00
N GLU A 180 17.78 -31.96 24.97
CA GLU A 180 18.91 -31.04 24.88
C GLU A 180 18.90 -30.32 23.52
N PRO A 181 19.22 -29.02 23.47
CA PRO A 181 19.44 -28.34 22.21
C PRO A 181 20.60 -28.99 21.46
N VAL A 182 20.40 -29.30 20.18
CA VAL A 182 21.47 -29.75 19.29
C VAL A 182 22.48 -28.60 19.19
N THR A 183 23.62 -28.71 19.87
CA THR A 183 24.77 -27.83 19.65
C THR A 183 25.28 -28.07 18.24
N LEU A 184 24.94 -27.17 17.32
CA LEU A 184 25.67 -27.05 16.06
C LEU A 184 27.09 -26.57 16.38
N PRO A 185 28.15 -27.17 15.83
CA PRO A 185 29.50 -26.66 16.00
C PRO A 185 29.58 -25.26 15.40
N ILE A 186 29.78 -24.26 16.27
CA ILE A 186 30.07 -22.89 15.86
C ILE A 186 31.56 -22.88 15.54
N ASP A 187 31.90 -23.04 14.26
CA ASP A 187 33.28 -22.89 13.80
C ASP A 187 33.65 -21.40 13.91
N ALA A 188 34.33 -21.06 15.00
CA ALA A 188 34.65 -19.69 15.37
C ALA A 188 35.89 -19.21 14.59
N THR A 189 35.66 -18.71 13.36
CA THR A 189 36.60 -17.80 12.70
C THR A 189 35.90 -16.46 12.45
N VAL A 190 35.55 -15.76 13.53
CA VAL A 190 35.14 -14.35 13.45
C VAL A 190 36.40 -13.50 13.69
N PRO A 191 36.92 -12.78 12.67
CA PRO A 191 38.05 -11.88 12.88
C PRO A 191 37.65 -10.73 13.83
N PRO A 192 38.58 -10.24 14.67
CA PRO A 192 38.29 -9.19 15.64
C PRO A 192 37.84 -7.91 14.93
N ALA A 193 36.81 -7.27 15.50
CA ALA A 193 36.30 -5.99 15.03
C ALA A 193 37.40 -4.90 15.04
N PRO A 194 37.47 -4.03 14.03
CA PRO A 194 38.43 -2.93 14.02
C PRO A 194 38.10 -1.93 15.14
N THR A 195 39.13 -1.52 15.88
CA THR A 195 39.02 -0.52 16.96
C THR A 195 38.60 0.85 16.42
N PRO A 196 37.73 1.60 17.13
CA PRO A 196 37.36 2.96 16.76
C PRO A 196 38.57 3.90 16.77
N VAL A 197 38.80 4.61 15.67
CA VAL A 197 39.80 5.68 15.59
C VAL A 197 39.22 6.92 16.25
N VAL A 198 39.78 7.34 17.39
CA VAL A 198 39.46 8.61 18.05
C VAL A 198 40.21 9.74 17.32
N PRO A 199 39.52 10.78 16.79
CA PRO A 199 40.19 11.93 16.19
C PRO A 199 40.94 12.76 17.25
N PRO A 200 42.10 13.36 16.89
CA PRO A 200 42.79 14.26 17.80
C PRO A 200 41.97 15.54 18.03
N ALA A 201 41.91 15.97 19.29
CA ALA A 201 41.31 17.24 19.68
C ALA A 201 42.06 18.41 19.01
N GLN A 202 41.30 19.33 18.41
CA GLN A 202 41.77 20.65 18.00
C GLN A 202 41.22 21.70 18.97
#